data_AF-A0A374JYV5-F1
#
_entry.id   AF-A0A374JYV5-F1
#
_cell.length_a   1.000
_cell.length_b   1.000
_cell.length_c   1.000
_cell.angle_alpha   90.00
_cell.angle_beta   90.00
_cell.angle_gamma   90.00
#
_symmetry.space_group_name_H-M   'P 1'
#
loop_
_entity.id
_entity.type
_entity.pdbx_description
1 polymer ?
#
loop_
_entity_poly.entity_id
_entity_poly.type
_entity_poly.pdbx_seq_one_letter_code
_entity_poly.pdbx_strand_id
1 'polypeptide(L)'
;MIWIVIIISIIMFIPFYCILGKEWYGPYGLFYIPFLICYIIAGLNSNKWNFELGMKTSGILILGELAFLLGCLVAKKIVCVKRHEKTQRVLFSLGGGSNRVNNRKLAFLVLLETVFFAIYLVMVYLWGVRHGCSVIEAINHIMLNGKFDGDGDPLGLPFWLQLLLQMNYIAGYFFAYLIARKILLKEHISTVLLIIGYVVSILTNFLGGSRGPILEILASLLISFGIVYFFKTDRKIFSMSKIIKVAIIIVIVGITFFAVLPLMGRNQTAVDESDVFTQYIGSQIYNLNYYVENIDKRSTFFCAETLKSLYNDIESILGIQLGYKNGMVGNFFVFTNKGHNLGNVFTTYYNFYIDFGIIGVFIFTFFIGWISEKYFMSIKYNQSMVNYKLVIYIYMGASIAFSFFASRFFQNVIQLKMILKVLWIMIMYLYLVEDSYIRVNLGGKRKLIFHKVRRE
;
A
#
# COMPACT_ATOMS: atom_id res chain seq x y z
N MET A 1 -26.52 -12.41 5.23
CA MET A 1 -26.13 -11.03 5.62
C MET A 1 -25.05 -10.43 4.73
N ILE A 2 -24.04 -11.18 4.28
CA ILE A 2 -22.99 -10.63 3.39
C ILE A 2 -23.52 -9.97 2.11
N TRP A 3 -24.56 -10.55 1.49
CA TRP A 3 -25.23 -9.95 0.33
C TRP A 3 -25.90 -8.61 0.66
N ILE A 4 -26.42 -8.44 1.88
CA ILE A 4 -26.99 -7.17 2.34
C ILE A 4 -25.88 -6.13 2.48
N VAL A 5 -24.74 -6.49 3.07
CA VAL A 5 -23.56 -5.61 3.14
C VAL A 5 -23.14 -5.19 1.73
N ILE A 6 -23.02 -6.12 0.78
CA ILE A 6 -22.68 -5.80 -0.62
C ILE A 6 -23.67 -4.79 -1.23
N ILE A 7 -24.98 -5.00 -1.06
CA ILE A 7 -26.01 -4.11 -1.59
C ILE A 7 -25.88 -2.71 -0.97
N ILE A 8 -25.76 -2.62 0.36
CA ILE A 8 -25.58 -1.35 1.08
C ILE A 8 -24.29 -0.66 0.60
N SER A 9 -23.20 -1.41 0.45
CA SER A 9 -21.94 -0.90 -0.03
C SER A 9 -22.09 -0.33 -1.45
N ILE A 10 -22.79 -0.99 -2.36
CA ILE A 10 -23.07 -0.48 -3.72
C ILE A 10 -23.91 0.81 -3.67
N ILE A 11 -24.96 0.84 -2.84
CA ILE A 11 -25.84 2.00 -2.68
C ILE A 11 -25.07 3.22 -2.17
N MET A 12 -24.17 3.02 -1.22
CA MET A 12 -23.30 4.08 -0.71
C MET A 12 -22.27 4.50 -1.78
N PHE A 13 -21.67 3.57 -2.51
CA PHE A 13 -20.60 3.91 -3.45
C PHE A 13 -21.00 4.92 -4.52
N ILE A 14 -22.14 4.71 -5.22
CA ILE A 14 -22.46 5.45 -6.44
C ILE A 14 -22.68 6.97 -6.20
N PRO A 15 -23.53 7.41 -5.25
CA PRO A 15 -23.75 8.84 -5.00
C PRO A 15 -22.49 9.53 -4.49
N PHE A 16 -21.75 8.90 -3.57
CA PHE A 16 -20.57 9.50 -2.97
C PHE A 16 -19.37 9.53 -3.91
N TYR A 17 -19.24 8.54 -4.79
CA TYR A 17 -18.27 8.60 -5.88
C TYR A 17 -18.54 9.80 -6.79
N CYS A 18 -19.82 10.12 -7.06
CA CYS A 18 -20.19 11.31 -7.81
C CYS A 18 -19.84 12.60 -7.07
N ILE A 19 -20.12 12.69 -5.77
CA ILE A 19 -19.81 13.86 -4.92
C ILE A 19 -18.31 14.09 -4.81
N LEU A 20 -17.50 13.03 -4.66
CA LEU A 20 -16.06 13.12 -4.47
C LEU A 20 -15.30 13.42 -5.77
N GLY A 21 -15.93 13.22 -6.92
CA GLY A 21 -15.45 13.73 -8.20
C GLY A 21 -15.27 12.68 -9.28
N LYS A 22 -15.74 11.45 -9.07
CA LYS A 22 -15.70 10.31 -9.99
C LYS A 22 -14.27 9.83 -10.33
N GLU A 23 -13.40 9.79 -9.33
CA GLU A 23 -11.98 9.45 -9.49
C GLU A 23 -11.68 8.12 -8.80
N TRP A 24 -11.55 7.05 -9.57
CA TRP A 24 -11.31 5.70 -9.03
C TRP A 24 -9.95 5.60 -8.32
N TYR A 25 -8.97 6.40 -8.76
CA TYR A 25 -7.64 6.51 -8.17
C TYR A 25 -7.59 7.52 -6.99
N GLY A 26 -8.72 8.14 -6.65
CA GLY A 26 -8.86 8.96 -5.43
C GLY A 26 -9.01 8.07 -4.18
N PRO A 27 -8.78 8.59 -2.96
CA PRO A 27 -8.81 7.81 -1.72
C PRO A 27 -10.08 6.99 -1.53
N TYR A 28 -11.25 7.56 -1.83
CA TYR A 28 -12.52 6.83 -1.73
C TYR A 28 -12.61 5.66 -2.71
N GLY A 29 -12.25 5.86 -3.98
CA GLY A 29 -12.23 4.76 -4.96
C GLY A 29 -11.23 3.67 -4.57
N LEU A 30 -10.05 4.06 -4.11
CA LEU A 30 -9.00 3.14 -3.69
C LEU A 30 -9.38 2.34 -2.44
N PHE A 31 -10.11 2.90 -1.49
CA PHE A 31 -10.57 2.15 -0.32
C PHE A 31 -11.74 1.23 -0.66
N TYR A 32 -12.74 1.78 -1.35
CA TYR A 32 -14.05 1.16 -1.47
C TYR A 32 -14.09 0.04 -2.50
N ILE A 33 -13.44 0.22 -3.66
CA ILE A 33 -13.47 -0.78 -4.74
C ILE A 33 -12.84 -2.11 -4.27
N PRO A 34 -11.65 -2.13 -3.65
CA PRO A 34 -11.07 -3.38 -3.14
C PRO A 34 -11.89 -4.04 -2.03
N PHE A 35 -12.51 -3.28 -1.12
CA PHE A 35 -13.40 -3.83 -0.11
C PHE A 35 -14.65 -4.46 -0.72
N LEU A 36 -15.27 -3.81 -1.72
CA LEU A 36 -16.41 -4.37 -2.44
C LEU A 36 -16.04 -5.69 -3.15
N ILE A 37 -14.87 -5.75 -3.81
CA ILE A 37 -14.36 -6.99 -4.41
C ILE A 37 -14.15 -8.06 -3.33
N CYS A 38 -13.55 -7.70 -2.20
CA CYS A 38 -13.33 -8.59 -1.06
C CYS A 38 -14.65 -9.19 -0.55
N TYR A 39 -15.71 -8.39 -0.39
CA TYR A 39 -17.04 -8.88 0.00
C TYR A 39 -17.65 -9.82 -1.02
N ILE A 40 -17.56 -9.49 -2.32
CA ILE A 40 -18.09 -10.32 -3.39
C ILE A 40 -17.39 -11.69 -3.38
N ILE A 41 -16.05 -11.72 -3.30
CA ILE A 41 -15.29 -12.97 -3.25
C ILE A 41 -15.64 -13.79 -2.00
N ALA A 42 -15.77 -13.14 -0.84
CA ALA A 42 -16.20 -13.82 0.39
C ALA A 42 -17.64 -14.39 0.28
N GLY A 43 -18.55 -13.65 -0.36
CA GLY A 43 -19.92 -14.09 -0.63
C GLY A 43 -19.98 -15.28 -1.59
N LEU A 44 -19.20 -15.23 -2.68
CA LEU A 44 -19.10 -16.33 -3.65
C LEU A 44 -18.53 -17.61 -3.04
N ASN A 45 -17.64 -17.49 -2.05
CA ASN A 45 -17.06 -18.63 -1.34
C ASN A 45 -17.83 -19.01 -0.06
N SER A 46 -18.98 -18.38 0.23
CA SER A 46 -19.69 -18.57 1.49
C SER A 46 -20.10 -20.03 1.73
N ASN A 47 -20.63 -20.69 0.70
CA ASN A 47 -20.99 -22.12 0.76
C ASN A 47 -19.74 -23.00 0.98
N LYS A 48 -18.64 -22.70 0.30
CA LYS A 48 -17.39 -23.46 0.40
C LYS A 48 -16.78 -23.35 1.80
N TRP A 49 -16.78 -22.15 2.37
CA TRP A 49 -16.19 -21.87 3.68
C TRP A 49 -17.16 -22.12 4.85
N ASN A 50 -18.39 -22.55 4.58
CA ASN A 50 -19.48 -22.65 5.56
C ASN A 50 -19.59 -21.35 6.38
N PHE A 51 -19.71 -20.25 5.65
CA PHE A 51 -19.54 -18.90 6.16
C PHE A 51 -20.87 -18.16 6.23
N GLU A 52 -21.28 -17.86 7.45
CA GLU A 52 -22.36 -16.93 7.72
C GLU A 52 -21.80 -15.67 8.40
N LEU A 53 -22.04 -14.52 7.76
CA LEU A 53 -21.64 -13.23 8.30
C LEU A 53 -22.58 -12.84 9.44
N GLY A 54 -22.04 -12.65 10.64
CA GLY A 54 -22.78 -12.23 11.82
C GLY A 54 -23.16 -10.75 11.81
N MET A 55 -24.10 -10.37 12.68
CA MET A 55 -24.66 -9.03 12.74
C MET A 55 -23.65 -7.98 13.19
N LYS A 56 -22.81 -8.31 14.18
CA LYS A 56 -21.82 -7.39 14.72
C LYS A 56 -20.75 -7.08 13.69
N THR A 57 -20.28 -8.11 12.99
CA THR A 57 -19.33 -7.96 11.88
C THR A 57 -19.93 -7.17 10.72
N SER A 58 -21.19 -7.46 10.35
CA SER A 58 -21.90 -6.68 9.31
C SER A 58 -21.95 -5.19 9.65
N GLY A 59 -22.25 -4.85 10.92
CA GLY A 59 -22.25 -3.48 11.42
C GLY A 59 -20.86 -2.82 11.34
N ILE A 60 -19.80 -3.54 11.69
CA ILE A 60 -18.41 -3.06 11.60
C ILE A 60 -18.03 -2.72 10.16
N LEU A 61 -18.36 -3.58 9.19
CA LEU A 61 -18.05 -3.36 7.77
C LEU A 61 -18.71 -2.09 7.23
N ILE A 62 -20.02 -1.94 7.47
CA ILE A 62 -20.80 -0.77 7.03
C ILE A 62 -20.32 0.50 7.74
N LEU A 63 -20.09 0.44 9.05
CA LEU A 63 -19.62 1.58 9.83
C LEU A 63 -18.23 2.05 9.37
N GLY A 64 -17.32 1.12 9.08
CA GLY A 64 -16.00 1.43 8.56
C GLY A 64 -16.07 2.18 7.24
N GLU A 65 -16.88 1.69 6.29
CA GLU A 65 -17.09 2.36 5.00
C GLU A 65 -17.69 3.75 5.15
N LEU A 66 -18.67 3.91 6.04
CA LEU A 66 -19.28 5.20 6.35
C LEU A 66 -18.26 6.15 6.99
N ALA A 67 -17.46 5.68 7.93
CA ALA A 67 -16.44 6.47 8.59
C ALA A 67 -15.39 6.98 7.60
N PHE A 68 -14.90 6.11 6.69
CA PHE A 68 -13.97 6.50 5.64
C PHE A 68 -14.54 7.62 4.77
N LEU A 69 -15.78 7.44 4.33
CA LEU A 69 -16.51 8.41 3.53
C LEU A 69 -16.62 9.76 4.24
N LEU A 70 -17.05 9.77 5.50
CA LEU A 70 -17.18 10.98 6.30
C LEU A 70 -15.83 11.69 6.42
N GLY A 71 -14.74 10.95 6.63
CA GLY A 71 -13.38 11.49 6.63
C GLY A 71 -13.05 12.22 5.34
N CYS A 72 -13.32 11.59 4.19
CA CYS A 72 -13.13 12.19 2.87
C CYS A 72 -13.98 13.47 2.69
N LEU A 73 -15.26 13.43 3.04
CA LEU A 73 -16.15 14.59 2.90
C LEU A 73 -15.69 15.78 3.75
N VAL A 74 -15.29 15.52 5.00
CA VAL A 74 -14.76 16.54 5.91
C VAL A 74 -13.47 17.15 5.35
N ALA A 75 -12.54 16.32 4.88
CA ALA A 75 -11.30 16.79 4.26
C ALA A 75 -11.55 17.65 3.03
N LYS A 76 -12.44 17.21 2.14
CA LYS A 76 -12.82 17.95 0.94
C LYS A 76 -13.43 19.31 1.28
N LYS A 77 -14.36 19.36 2.26
CA LYS A 77 -14.95 20.62 2.74
C LYS A 77 -13.88 21.58 3.25
N ILE A 78 -12.97 21.12 4.11
CA ILE A 78 -11.89 21.95 4.68
C ILE A 78 -10.98 22.51 3.57
N VAL A 79 -10.58 21.70 2.60
CA VAL A 79 -9.65 22.12 1.53
C VAL A 79 -10.34 23.03 0.50
N CYS A 80 -11.59 22.74 0.13
CA CYS A 80 -12.36 23.58 -0.80
C CYS A 80 -12.65 24.97 -0.21
N VAL A 81 -13.04 25.06 1.07
CA VAL A 81 -13.26 26.35 1.76
C VAL A 81 -12.01 27.23 1.71
N LYS A 82 -10.83 26.67 2.05
CA LYS A 82 -9.56 27.41 2.03
C LYS A 82 -9.09 27.87 0.64
N ARG A 83 -9.63 27.28 -0.43
CA ARG A 83 -9.20 27.56 -1.81
C ARG A 83 -10.22 28.36 -2.61
N HIS A 84 -11.47 28.49 -2.14
CA HIS A 84 -12.43 29.41 -2.73
C HIS A 84 -12.00 30.89 -2.61
N GLU A 85 -11.11 31.21 -1.66
CA GLU A 85 -10.48 32.54 -1.52
C GLU A 85 -9.32 32.81 -2.50
N LYS A 86 -8.87 31.82 -3.28
CA LYS A 86 -7.84 31.99 -4.32
C LYS A 86 -8.32 31.49 -5.66
N THR A 87 -8.84 32.42 -6.45
CA THR A 87 -9.23 32.27 -7.85
C THR A 87 -8.11 31.63 -8.68
N GLN A 88 -8.29 30.36 -9.06
CA GLN A 88 -8.03 29.73 -10.36
C GLN A 88 -7.84 28.21 -10.18
N ARG A 89 -8.70 27.43 -10.85
CA ARG A 89 -8.55 25.98 -11.00
C ARG A 89 -7.34 25.70 -11.88
N VAL A 90 -6.16 25.48 -11.30
CA VAL A 90 -5.10 24.78 -12.03
C VAL A 90 -5.15 23.31 -11.63
N LEU A 91 -6.00 22.57 -12.35
CA LEU A 91 -5.98 21.12 -12.44
C LEU A 91 -4.64 20.75 -13.11
N PHE A 92 -3.80 19.95 -12.45
CA PHE A 92 -2.47 19.47 -12.89
C PHE A 92 -2.04 19.95 -14.29
N SER A 93 -1.39 21.11 -14.40
CA SER A 93 -1.00 21.64 -15.72
C SER A 93 0.18 20.85 -16.28
N LEU A 94 0.03 20.31 -17.49
CA LEU A 94 1.11 19.70 -18.28
C LEU A 94 2.13 20.73 -18.84
N GLY A 95 2.01 22.00 -18.47
CA GLY A 95 2.78 23.10 -19.04
C GLY A 95 4.07 23.39 -18.28
N GLY A 96 5.21 23.01 -18.85
CA GLY A 96 6.53 23.46 -18.43
C GLY A 96 7.62 22.47 -18.81
N GLY A 97 8.60 22.89 -19.62
CA GLY A 97 9.76 22.07 -19.98
C GLY A 97 10.62 21.61 -18.80
N SER A 98 10.38 22.12 -17.59
CA SER A 98 11.00 21.69 -16.33
C SER A 98 10.27 20.46 -15.76
N ASN A 99 10.78 19.26 -16.04
CA ASN A 99 10.59 17.99 -15.27
C ASN A 99 11.01 16.77 -16.13
N ARG A 100 12.02 16.92 -17.00
CA ARG A 100 12.59 15.81 -17.76
C ARG A 100 13.36 14.89 -16.83
N VAL A 101 13.28 13.59 -17.07
CA VAL A 101 14.07 12.59 -16.34
C VAL A 101 15.34 12.32 -17.13
N ASN A 102 16.48 12.43 -16.47
CA ASN A 102 17.76 12.20 -17.10
C ASN A 102 18.08 10.71 -17.19
N ASN A 103 18.18 10.16 -18.40
CA ASN A 103 18.41 8.72 -18.62
C ASN A 103 19.76 8.21 -18.08
N ARG A 104 20.82 9.04 -18.03
CA ARG A 104 22.10 8.62 -17.44
C ARG A 104 21.99 8.46 -15.93
N LYS A 105 21.28 9.38 -15.28
CA LYS A 105 20.99 9.30 -13.84
C LYS A 105 20.07 8.13 -13.51
N LEU A 106 19.08 7.87 -14.38
CA LEU A 106 18.23 6.69 -14.29
C LEU A 106 19.06 5.40 -14.40
N ALA A 107 19.99 5.32 -15.36
CA ALA A 107 20.87 4.16 -15.54
C ALA A 107 21.72 3.91 -14.28
N PHE A 108 22.30 4.97 -13.70
CA PHE A 108 23.06 4.87 -12.45
C PHE A 108 22.19 4.37 -11.29
N LEU A 109 20.98 4.89 -11.13
CA LEU A 109 20.05 4.43 -10.10
C LEU A 109 19.72 2.93 -10.29
N VAL A 110 19.38 2.51 -11.51
CA VAL A 110 19.06 1.11 -11.81
C VAL A 110 20.25 0.19 -11.58
N LEU A 111 21.46 0.62 -11.93
CA LEU A 111 22.69 -0.12 -11.63
C LEU A 111 22.85 -0.30 -10.11
N LEU A 112 22.67 0.78 -9.36
CA LEU A 112 22.78 0.79 -7.90
C LEU A 112 21.74 -0.14 -7.25
N GLU A 113 20.48 -0.08 -7.69
CA GLU A 113 19.42 -1.02 -7.27
C GLU A 113 19.79 -2.49 -7.57
N THR A 114 20.37 -2.74 -8.74
CA THR A 114 20.75 -4.08 -9.19
C THR A 114 21.92 -4.64 -8.36
N VAL A 115 22.93 -3.81 -8.09
CA VAL A 115 24.06 -4.18 -7.22
C VAL A 115 23.57 -4.48 -5.80
N PHE A 116 22.63 -3.70 -5.28
CA PHE A 116 22.06 -3.96 -3.94
C PHE A 116 21.22 -5.23 -3.89
N PHE A 117 20.41 -5.48 -4.91
CA PHE A 117 19.71 -6.76 -5.04
C PHE A 117 20.69 -7.93 -5.02
N ALA A 118 21.80 -7.85 -5.76
CA ALA A 118 22.82 -8.89 -5.78
C ALA A 118 23.49 -9.09 -4.40
N ILE A 119 23.83 -8.00 -3.70
CA ILE A 119 24.38 -8.08 -2.33
C ILE A 119 23.37 -8.76 -1.39
N TYR A 120 22.10 -8.35 -1.45
CA TYR A 120 21.06 -8.92 -0.60
C TYR A 120 20.84 -10.40 -0.89
N LEU A 121 20.82 -10.80 -2.17
CA LEU A 121 20.75 -12.21 -2.58
C LEU A 121 21.93 -13.02 -2.03
N VAL A 122 23.15 -12.49 -2.11
CA VAL A 122 24.34 -13.14 -1.53
C VAL A 122 24.20 -13.29 -0.02
N MET A 123 23.69 -12.30 0.70
CA MET A 123 23.47 -12.41 2.14
C MET A 123 22.43 -13.48 2.49
N VAL A 124 21.32 -13.55 1.76
CA VAL A 124 20.31 -14.60 1.91
C VAL A 124 20.93 -15.98 1.63
N TYR A 125 21.72 -16.09 0.57
CA TYR A 125 22.43 -17.32 0.23
C TYR A 125 23.41 -17.76 1.33
N LEU A 126 24.27 -16.85 1.81
CA LEU A 126 25.24 -17.14 2.86
C LEU A 126 24.55 -17.51 4.17
N TRP A 127 23.42 -16.87 4.49
CA TRP A 127 22.59 -17.25 5.63
C TRP A 127 22.06 -18.67 5.46
N GLY A 128 21.55 -19.01 4.27
CA GLY A 128 21.08 -20.37 3.96
C GLY A 128 22.16 -21.42 4.12
N VAL A 129 23.34 -21.19 3.54
CA VAL A 129 24.51 -22.10 3.67
C VAL A 129 24.91 -22.31 5.14
N ARG A 130 24.92 -21.26 5.96
CA ARG A 130 25.24 -21.36 7.40
C ARG A 130 24.24 -22.21 8.18
N HIS A 131 22.99 -22.29 7.72
CA HIS A 131 21.91 -23.05 8.37
C HIS A 131 21.59 -24.36 7.63
N GLY A 132 22.42 -24.76 6.66
CA GLY A 132 22.24 -25.99 5.90
C GLY A 132 20.97 -26.02 5.03
N CYS A 133 20.43 -24.85 4.64
CA CYS A 133 19.21 -24.75 3.86
C CYS A 133 19.44 -24.07 2.50
N SER A 134 18.55 -24.36 1.55
CA SER A 134 18.53 -23.72 0.24
C SER A 134 18.17 -22.24 0.33
N VAL A 135 18.44 -21.46 -0.73
CA VAL A 135 18.03 -20.04 -0.80
C VAL A 135 16.51 -19.89 -0.62
N ILE A 136 15.74 -20.82 -1.16
CA ILE A 136 14.27 -20.81 -1.11
C ILE A 136 13.79 -21.03 0.33
N GLU A 137 14.38 -21.99 1.05
CA GLU A 137 14.10 -22.23 2.46
C GLU A 137 14.56 -21.06 3.34
N ALA A 138 15.73 -20.47 3.04
CA ALA A 138 16.23 -19.28 3.71
C ALA A 138 15.25 -18.10 3.61
N ILE A 139 14.72 -17.82 2.42
CA ILE A 139 13.68 -16.79 2.21
C ILE A 139 12.45 -17.06 3.10
N ASN A 140 12.01 -18.31 3.20
CA ASN A 140 10.87 -18.68 4.04
C ASN A 140 11.19 -18.47 5.53
N HIS A 141 12.36 -18.88 6.01
CA HIS A 141 12.80 -18.67 7.39
C HIS A 141 12.94 -17.19 7.76
N ILE A 142 13.58 -16.39 6.91
CA ILE A 142 13.71 -14.94 7.08
C ILE A 142 12.32 -14.31 7.27
N MET A 143 11.35 -14.73 6.47
CA MET A 143 9.98 -14.25 6.58
C MET A 143 9.28 -14.74 7.85
N LEU A 144 9.46 -16.00 8.27
CA LEU A 144 8.84 -16.54 9.48
C LEU A 144 9.36 -15.80 10.73
N ASN A 145 10.68 -15.68 10.86
CA ASN A 145 11.33 -14.98 11.97
C ASN A 145 10.91 -13.49 12.02
N GLY A 146 10.85 -12.84 10.86
CA GLY A 146 10.41 -11.44 10.75
C GLY A 146 8.91 -11.20 11.00
N LYS A 147 8.04 -12.23 10.91
CA LYS A 147 6.59 -12.09 11.09
C LYS A 147 6.06 -12.53 12.44
N PHE A 148 6.65 -13.56 13.05
CA PHE A 148 6.08 -14.23 14.21
C PHE A 148 6.86 -14.01 15.50
N ASP A 149 8.19 -13.97 15.44
CA ASP A 149 8.99 -13.94 16.68
C ASP A 149 9.33 -12.52 17.15
N GLY A 150 9.12 -11.49 16.30
CA GLY A 150 9.38 -10.10 16.70
C GLY A 150 10.84 -9.81 17.07
N ASP A 151 11.73 -10.76 16.77
CA ASP A 151 13.16 -10.76 17.06
C ASP A 151 13.91 -10.30 15.82
N GLY A 152 14.10 -8.98 15.73
CA GLY A 152 15.12 -8.35 14.91
C GLY A 152 15.12 -8.71 13.41
N ASP A 153 16.20 -8.29 12.77
CA ASP A 153 16.53 -8.67 11.40
C ASP A 153 17.26 -10.03 11.46
N PRO A 154 16.66 -11.14 10.99
CA PRO A 154 17.24 -12.48 11.12
C PRO A 154 18.54 -12.64 10.32
N LEU A 155 18.82 -11.73 9.39
CA LEU A 155 20.07 -11.67 8.63
C LEU A 155 21.14 -10.81 9.33
N GLY A 156 20.79 -10.07 10.37
CA GLY A 156 21.67 -9.12 11.05
C GLY A 156 22.23 -8.07 10.08
N LEU A 157 21.40 -7.55 9.16
CA LEU A 157 21.90 -6.66 8.11
C LEU A 157 22.46 -5.38 8.75
N PRO A 158 23.61 -4.90 8.28
CA PRO A 158 24.14 -3.65 8.75
C PRO A 158 23.19 -2.49 8.42
N PHE A 159 23.18 -1.47 9.26
CA PHE A 159 22.26 -0.33 9.15
C PHE A 159 22.20 0.30 7.75
N TRP A 160 23.37 0.45 7.09
CA TRP A 160 23.43 1.01 5.73
C TRP A 160 22.64 0.16 4.72
N LEU A 161 22.64 -1.16 4.86
CA LEU A 161 21.90 -2.05 3.96
C LEU A 161 20.40 -2.00 4.24
N GLN A 162 20.00 -1.88 5.52
CA GLN A 162 18.60 -1.65 5.88
C GLN A 162 18.06 -0.33 5.29
N LEU A 163 18.86 0.75 5.30
CA LEU A 163 18.51 2.01 4.66
C LEU A 163 18.30 1.87 3.14
N LEU A 164 19.13 1.08 2.48
CA LEU A 164 19.04 0.82 1.04
C LEU A 164 17.85 -0.07 0.68
N LEU A 165 17.48 -1.04 1.52
CA LEU A 165 16.25 -1.81 1.34
C LEU A 165 15.01 -0.90 1.39
N GLN A 166 15.00 0.11 2.26
CA GLN A 166 13.93 1.11 2.26
C GLN A 166 13.93 1.95 0.98
N MET A 167 15.10 2.29 0.43
CA MET A 167 15.20 2.99 -0.86
C MET A 167 14.62 2.14 -1.99
N ASN A 168 15.07 0.89 -2.13
CA ASN A 168 14.63 -0.05 -3.15
C ASN A 168 13.11 -0.25 -3.13
N TYR A 169 12.55 -0.46 -1.94
CA TYR A 169 11.11 -0.61 -1.78
C TYR A 169 10.34 0.61 -2.30
N ILE A 170 10.83 1.82 -2.02
CA ILE A 170 10.24 3.07 -2.51
C ILE A 170 10.53 3.32 -4.00
N ALA A 171 11.67 2.86 -4.51
CA ALA A 171 12.05 3.00 -5.91
C ALA A 171 11.04 2.30 -6.82
N GLY A 172 10.48 1.16 -6.40
CA GLY A 172 9.39 0.47 -7.10
C GLY A 172 8.19 1.37 -7.40
N TYR A 173 7.73 2.18 -6.43
CA TYR A 173 6.64 3.13 -6.60
C TYR A 173 7.03 4.28 -7.55
N PHE A 174 8.29 4.72 -7.50
CA PHE A 174 8.80 5.75 -8.40
C PHE A 174 8.88 5.24 -9.85
N PHE A 175 9.37 4.02 -10.06
CA PHE A 175 9.43 3.38 -11.38
C PHE A 175 8.03 3.14 -11.94
N ALA A 176 7.08 2.65 -11.13
CA ALA A 176 5.68 2.51 -11.52
C ALA A 176 5.10 3.82 -12.11
N TYR A 177 5.37 4.92 -11.41
CA TYR A 177 4.96 6.24 -11.85
C TYR A 177 5.61 6.67 -13.18
N LEU A 178 6.92 6.47 -13.33
CA LEU A 178 7.66 6.79 -14.55
C LEU A 178 7.24 5.91 -15.75
N ILE A 179 6.93 4.63 -15.52
CA ILE A 179 6.42 3.72 -16.55
C ILE A 179 5.09 4.22 -17.10
N ALA A 180 4.16 4.59 -16.21
CA ALA A 180 2.86 5.14 -16.63
C ALA A 180 3.03 6.40 -17.49
N ARG A 181 3.94 7.30 -17.12
CA ARG A 181 4.28 8.50 -17.91
C ARG A 181 4.90 8.16 -19.26
N LYS A 182 5.90 7.28 -19.27
CA LYS A 182 6.56 6.84 -20.50
C LYS A 182 5.54 6.34 -21.52
N ILE A 183 4.61 5.48 -21.09
CA ILE A 183 3.64 4.84 -21.98
C ILE A 183 2.54 5.83 -22.38
N LEU A 184 1.93 6.54 -21.44
CA LEU A 184 0.78 7.39 -21.73
C LEU A 184 1.18 8.73 -22.35
N LEU A 185 2.20 9.39 -21.81
CA LEU A 185 2.66 10.70 -22.25
C LEU A 185 3.77 10.64 -23.30
N LYS A 186 4.23 9.44 -23.67
CA LYS A 186 5.27 9.21 -24.70
C LYS A 186 6.60 9.91 -24.41
N GLU A 187 6.97 10.04 -23.14
CA GLU A 187 8.20 10.75 -22.75
C GLU A 187 9.47 10.03 -23.24
N HIS A 188 10.56 10.78 -23.47
CA HIS A 188 11.85 10.25 -23.92
C HIS A 188 12.69 9.62 -22.78
N ILE A 189 12.07 8.73 -21.99
CA ILE A 189 12.73 7.95 -20.93
C ILE A 189 13.04 6.54 -21.45
N SER A 190 14.15 5.94 -21.05
CA SER A 190 14.48 4.56 -21.45
C SER A 190 13.50 3.55 -20.87
N THR A 191 12.76 2.85 -21.74
CA THR A 191 11.81 1.80 -21.34
C THR A 191 12.52 0.64 -20.66
N VAL A 192 13.67 0.23 -21.20
CA VAL A 192 14.44 -0.92 -20.68
C VAL A 192 14.89 -0.65 -19.24
N LEU A 193 15.45 0.53 -18.96
CA LEU A 193 15.89 0.88 -17.61
C LEU A 193 14.73 0.91 -16.61
N LEU A 194 13.57 1.44 -17.02
CA LEU A 194 12.38 1.48 -16.17
C LEU A 194 11.88 0.07 -15.81
N ILE A 195 11.83 -0.84 -16.79
CA ILE A 195 11.40 -2.23 -16.57
C ILE A 195 12.40 -2.95 -15.66
N ILE A 196 13.70 -2.83 -15.91
CA ILE A 196 14.74 -3.46 -15.07
C ILE A 196 14.62 -2.95 -13.64
N GLY A 197 14.59 -1.63 -13.43
CA GLY A 197 14.50 -1.05 -12.08
C GLY A 197 13.24 -1.49 -11.33
N TYR A 198 12.10 -1.54 -12.02
CA TYR A 198 10.84 -2.00 -11.44
C TYR A 198 10.87 -3.49 -11.06
N VAL A 199 11.38 -4.35 -11.95
CA VAL A 199 11.53 -5.79 -11.69
C VAL A 199 12.51 -6.05 -10.54
N VAL A 200 13.66 -5.36 -10.52
CA VAL A 200 14.64 -5.47 -9.42
C VAL A 200 14.02 -5.07 -8.08
N SER A 201 13.16 -4.04 -8.05
CA SER A 201 12.43 -3.65 -6.83
C SER A 201 11.50 -4.78 -6.35
N ILE A 202 10.80 -5.45 -7.27
CA ILE A 202 9.94 -6.60 -6.96
C ILE A 202 10.77 -7.78 -6.44
N LEU A 203 11.87 -8.13 -7.14
CA LEU A 203 12.74 -9.24 -6.76
C LEU A 203 13.42 -9.04 -5.41
N THR A 204 13.81 -7.80 -5.08
CA THR A 204 14.39 -7.50 -3.77
C THR A 204 13.37 -7.73 -2.65
N ASN A 205 12.11 -7.31 -2.86
CA ASN A 205 11.03 -7.57 -1.90
C ASN A 205 10.66 -9.07 -1.82
N PHE A 206 10.83 -9.79 -2.93
CA PHE A 206 10.66 -11.24 -2.98
C PHE A 206 11.63 -11.97 -2.05
N LEU A 207 12.89 -11.53 -1.98
CA LEU A 207 13.90 -12.08 -1.07
C LEU A 207 13.56 -11.88 0.42
N GLY A 208 12.78 -10.85 0.75
CA GLY A 208 12.22 -10.68 2.10
C GLY A 208 11.06 -11.62 2.44
N GLY A 209 10.63 -12.47 1.50
CA GLY A 209 9.60 -13.51 1.65
C GLY A 209 8.18 -12.99 1.92
N SER A 210 7.97 -11.68 1.98
CA SER A 210 6.64 -11.09 2.21
C SER A 210 5.94 -10.74 0.90
N ARG A 211 4.72 -11.26 0.73
CA ARG A 211 3.87 -11.07 -0.46
C ARG A 211 3.26 -9.66 -0.56
N GLY A 212 2.90 -9.07 0.59
CA GLY A 212 2.19 -7.80 0.66
C GLY A 212 2.93 -6.64 -0.03
N PRO A 213 4.22 -6.39 0.28
CA PRO A 213 5.02 -5.36 -0.37
C PRO A 213 5.05 -5.45 -1.90
N ILE A 214 5.14 -6.67 -2.45
CA ILE A 214 5.13 -6.90 -3.90
C ILE A 214 3.78 -6.51 -4.49
N LEU A 215 2.68 -6.97 -3.88
CA LEU A 215 1.32 -6.66 -4.35
C LEU A 215 1.02 -5.15 -4.30
N GLU A 216 1.55 -4.43 -3.32
CA GLU A 216 1.43 -2.97 -3.23
C GLU A 216 2.22 -2.25 -4.33
N ILE A 217 3.45 -2.70 -4.63
CA ILE A 217 4.23 -2.18 -5.76
C ILE A 217 3.46 -2.42 -7.07
N LEU A 218 2.90 -3.61 -7.27
CA LEU A 218 2.07 -3.93 -8.44
C LEU A 218 0.83 -3.02 -8.53
N ALA A 219 0.13 -2.80 -7.43
CA ALA A 219 -1.01 -1.87 -7.40
C ALA A 219 -0.60 -0.42 -7.65
N SER A 220 0.61 -0.01 -7.23
CA SER A 220 1.14 1.32 -7.47
C SER A 220 1.25 1.66 -8.96
N LEU A 221 1.54 0.66 -9.80
CA LEU A 221 1.55 0.80 -11.26
C LEU A 221 0.15 1.13 -11.77
N LEU A 222 -0.87 0.38 -11.33
CA LEU A 222 -2.26 0.62 -11.70
C LEU A 222 -2.69 2.05 -11.31
N ILE A 223 -2.46 2.43 -10.05
CA ILE A 223 -2.79 3.76 -9.51
C ILE A 223 -2.08 4.85 -10.33
N SER A 224 -0.80 4.65 -10.65
CA SER A 224 -0.02 5.56 -11.49
C SER A 224 -0.63 5.74 -12.88
N PHE A 225 -1.05 4.65 -13.53
CA PHE A 225 -1.76 4.72 -14.81
C PHE A 225 -3.08 5.49 -14.72
N GLY A 226 -3.85 5.31 -13.64
CA GLY A 226 -5.09 6.07 -13.41
C GLY A 226 -4.86 7.57 -13.37
N ILE A 227 -3.90 7.98 -12.55
CA ILE A 227 -3.54 9.39 -12.37
C ILE A 227 -3.01 10.00 -13.68
N VAL A 228 -2.05 9.33 -14.34
CA VAL A 228 -1.44 9.86 -15.56
C VAL A 228 -2.43 9.85 -16.74
N TYR A 229 -3.33 8.87 -16.80
CA TYR A 229 -4.39 8.83 -17.82
C TYR A 229 -5.33 10.03 -17.68
N PHE A 230 -5.70 10.36 -16.43
CA PHE A 230 -6.45 11.57 -16.15
C PHE A 230 -5.67 12.81 -16.61
N PHE A 231 -4.37 12.92 -16.34
CA PHE A 231 -3.57 14.05 -16.83
C PHE A 231 -3.60 14.20 -18.34
N LYS A 232 -3.51 13.08 -19.06
CA LYS A 232 -3.50 13.09 -20.53
C LYS A 232 -4.84 13.49 -21.15
N THR A 233 -5.94 13.07 -20.53
CA THR A 233 -7.25 13.06 -21.20
C THR A 233 -8.32 13.91 -20.53
N ASP A 234 -8.05 14.41 -19.32
CA ASP A 234 -9.03 15.00 -18.38
C ASP A 234 -10.22 14.06 -18.08
N ARG A 235 -10.12 12.78 -18.46
CA ARG A 235 -11.14 11.76 -18.20
C ARG A 235 -10.82 11.05 -16.90
N LYS A 236 -11.80 11.10 -15.99
CA LYS A 236 -11.67 10.55 -14.64
C LYS A 236 -11.94 9.04 -14.56
N ILE A 237 -12.55 8.50 -15.61
CA ILE A 237 -12.92 7.10 -15.73
C ILE A 237 -12.34 6.55 -17.04
N PHE A 238 -11.85 5.32 -17.00
CA PHE A 238 -11.52 4.56 -18.20
C PHE A 238 -12.80 4.25 -19.01
N SER A 239 -12.68 4.09 -20.32
CA SER A 239 -13.78 3.47 -21.08
C SER A 239 -13.98 2.02 -20.62
N MET A 240 -15.21 1.49 -20.71
CA MET A 240 -15.52 0.12 -20.27
C MET A 240 -14.57 -0.94 -20.86
N SER A 241 -14.22 -0.82 -22.15
CA SER A 241 -13.24 -1.69 -22.80
C SER A 241 -11.85 -1.66 -22.12
N LYS A 242 -11.40 -0.49 -21.64
CA LYS A 242 -10.14 -0.36 -20.90
C LYS A 242 -10.26 -0.92 -19.47
N ILE A 243 -11.40 -0.75 -18.82
CA ILE A 243 -11.67 -1.34 -17.49
C ILE A 243 -11.58 -2.87 -17.58
N ILE A 244 -12.20 -3.48 -18.60
CA ILE A 244 -12.13 -4.93 -18.82
C ILE A 244 -10.69 -5.38 -19.05
N LYS A 245 -9.92 -4.68 -19.89
CA LYS A 245 -8.50 -5.00 -20.11
C LYS A 245 -7.68 -4.90 -18.82
N VAL A 246 -7.91 -3.87 -18.01
CA VAL A 246 -7.28 -3.71 -16.70
C VAL A 246 -7.65 -4.86 -15.75
N ALA A 247 -8.93 -5.24 -15.69
CA ALA A 247 -9.38 -6.37 -14.87
C ALA A 247 -8.72 -7.68 -15.30
N ILE A 248 -8.62 -7.94 -16.61
CA ILE A 248 -7.91 -9.11 -17.15
C ILE A 248 -6.44 -9.08 -16.74
N ILE A 249 -5.75 -7.94 -16.86
CA ILE A 249 -4.35 -7.81 -16.43
C ILE A 249 -4.21 -8.09 -14.93
N ILE A 250 -5.12 -7.59 -14.08
CA ILE A 250 -5.10 -7.86 -12.64
C ILE A 250 -5.27 -9.36 -12.35
N VAL A 251 -6.17 -10.03 -13.05
CA VAL A 251 -6.37 -11.49 -12.91
C VAL A 251 -5.12 -12.25 -13.35
N ILE A 252 -4.53 -11.90 -14.50
CA ILE A 252 -3.29 -12.52 -14.99
C ILE A 252 -2.15 -12.31 -14.00
N VAL A 253 -1.92 -11.07 -13.56
CA VAL A 253 -0.89 -10.74 -12.56
C VAL A 253 -1.13 -11.49 -11.26
N GLY A 254 -2.39 -11.63 -10.83
CA GLY A 254 -2.78 -12.44 -9.69
C GLY A 254 -2.38 -13.91 -9.87
N ILE A 255 -2.81 -14.55 -10.95
CA ILE A 255 -2.49 -15.95 -11.26
C ILE A 255 -0.97 -16.17 -11.36
N THR A 256 -0.27 -15.33 -12.11
CA THR A 256 1.19 -15.40 -12.24
C THR A 256 1.87 -15.21 -10.89
N PHE A 257 1.38 -14.32 -10.03
CA PHE A 257 1.90 -14.16 -8.68
C PHE A 257 1.76 -15.45 -7.86
N PHE A 258 0.63 -16.16 -7.97
CA PHE A 258 0.44 -17.45 -7.29
C PHE A 258 1.39 -18.53 -7.82
N ALA A 259 1.66 -18.56 -9.13
CA ALA A 259 2.59 -19.50 -9.74
C ALA A 259 4.05 -19.34 -9.25
N VAL A 260 4.44 -18.16 -8.79
CA VAL A 260 5.81 -17.86 -8.29
C VAL A 260 5.95 -18.17 -6.79
N LEU A 261 4.86 -18.49 -6.08
CA LEU A 261 4.91 -18.74 -4.62
C LEU A 261 5.79 -19.92 -4.18
N PRO A 262 5.89 -21.05 -4.92
CA PRO A 262 6.82 -22.11 -4.56
C PRO A 262 8.28 -21.63 -4.46
N LEU A 263 8.66 -20.64 -5.28
CA LEU A 263 9.99 -20.03 -5.25
C LEU A 263 10.25 -19.21 -3.96
N MET A 264 9.24 -18.98 -3.13
CA MET A 264 9.34 -18.37 -1.79
C MET A 264 9.39 -19.40 -0.66
N GLY A 265 9.56 -20.70 -0.97
CA GLY A 265 9.56 -21.79 0.01
C GLY A 265 8.18 -22.12 0.53
N ARG A 266 7.16 -21.86 -0.30
CA ARG A 266 5.75 -22.03 0.06
C ARG A 266 5.16 -23.16 -0.76
N ASN A 267 5.43 -24.38 -0.32
CA ASN A 267 4.70 -25.55 -0.81
C ASN A 267 3.26 -25.45 -0.28
N GLN A 268 2.33 -25.14 -1.16
CA GLN A 268 0.92 -25.02 -0.78
C GLN A 268 0.35 -26.42 -0.57
N THR A 269 -0.28 -26.64 0.58
CA THR A 269 -1.11 -27.83 0.84
C THR A 269 -2.53 -27.67 0.29
N ALA A 270 -2.81 -26.61 -0.49
CA ALA A 270 -4.11 -26.37 -1.08
C ALA A 270 -4.29 -27.26 -2.32
N VAL A 271 -5.43 -27.94 -2.39
CA VAL A 271 -5.75 -28.93 -3.42
C VAL A 271 -5.96 -28.27 -4.81
N ASP A 272 -6.29 -26.97 -4.86
CA ASP A 272 -6.55 -26.21 -6.10
C ASP A 272 -5.98 -24.78 -6.07
N GLU A 273 -5.32 -24.33 -7.15
CA GLU A 273 -4.75 -22.97 -7.29
C GLU A 273 -5.80 -21.86 -7.23
N SER A 274 -7.02 -22.14 -7.70
CA SER A 274 -8.14 -21.19 -7.68
C SER A 274 -8.61 -20.86 -6.26
N ASP A 275 -8.48 -21.81 -5.33
CA ASP A 275 -8.84 -21.63 -3.92
C ASP A 275 -7.90 -20.65 -3.22
N VAL A 276 -6.64 -20.66 -3.63
CA VAL A 276 -5.61 -19.83 -3.04
C VAL A 276 -5.82 -18.37 -3.46
N PHE A 277 -6.17 -18.13 -4.72
CA PHE A 277 -6.50 -16.79 -5.21
C PHE A 277 -7.70 -16.19 -4.47
N THR A 278 -8.81 -16.95 -4.35
CA THR A 278 -10.03 -16.44 -3.68
C THR A 278 -9.83 -16.28 -2.18
N GLN A 279 -9.08 -17.17 -1.54
CA GLN A 279 -8.67 -17.04 -0.15
C GLN A 279 -7.91 -15.73 0.07
N TYR A 280 -6.95 -15.40 -0.80
CA TYR A 280 -6.14 -14.18 -0.65
C TYR A 280 -6.93 -12.88 -0.74
N ILE A 281 -8.07 -12.88 -1.43
CA ILE A 281 -8.88 -11.67 -1.62
C ILE A 281 -10.07 -11.62 -0.66
N GLY A 282 -10.71 -12.75 -0.35
CA GLY A 282 -11.96 -12.77 0.42
C GLY A 282 -11.87 -13.31 1.84
N SER A 283 -10.83 -14.08 2.22
CA SER A 283 -10.81 -14.76 3.51
C SER A 283 -10.73 -13.79 4.70
N GLN A 284 -10.28 -12.56 4.48
CA GLN A 284 -10.15 -11.53 5.51
C GLN A 284 -11.51 -11.16 6.13
N ILE A 285 -12.60 -11.27 5.36
CA ILE A 285 -13.97 -11.06 5.88
C ILE A 285 -14.37 -12.21 6.80
N TYR A 286 -14.09 -13.45 6.40
CA TYR A 286 -14.31 -14.62 7.24
C TYR A 286 -13.50 -14.50 8.54
N ASN A 287 -12.22 -14.15 8.43
CA ASN A 287 -11.32 -14.05 9.57
C ASN A 287 -11.80 -12.98 10.55
N LEU A 288 -12.19 -11.79 10.05
CA LEU A 288 -12.79 -10.76 10.88
C LEU A 288 -14.06 -11.26 11.57
N ASN A 289 -14.96 -11.93 10.84
CA ASN A 289 -16.20 -12.48 11.38
C ASN A 289 -15.93 -13.52 12.47
N TYR A 290 -15.03 -14.47 12.20
CA TYR A 290 -14.64 -15.50 13.16
C TYR A 290 -14.16 -14.87 14.46
N TYR A 291 -13.33 -13.83 14.37
CA TYR A 291 -12.83 -13.15 15.56
C TYR A 291 -13.91 -12.38 16.32
N VAL A 292 -14.67 -11.52 15.62
CA VAL A 292 -15.64 -10.60 16.24
C VAL A 292 -16.81 -11.35 16.87
N GLU A 293 -17.25 -12.44 16.24
CA GLU A 293 -18.41 -13.20 16.69
C GLU A 293 -18.04 -14.31 17.70
N ASN A 294 -16.81 -14.86 17.70
CA ASN A 294 -16.46 -16.02 18.54
C ASN A 294 -15.34 -15.77 19.55
N ILE A 295 -14.39 -14.87 19.29
CA ILE A 295 -13.23 -14.65 20.19
C ILE A 295 -13.40 -13.37 21.00
N ASP A 296 -13.63 -12.24 20.33
CA ASP A 296 -13.89 -10.93 20.90
C ASP A 296 -12.93 -10.47 22.02
N LYS A 297 -11.66 -10.86 21.92
CA LYS A 297 -10.62 -10.41 22.85
C LYS A 297 -10.20 -8.97 22.56
N ARG A 298 -9.67 -8.29 23.58
CA ARG A 298 -9.32 -6.87 23.53
C ARG A 298 -7.84 -6.72 23.83
N SER A 299 -7.19 -5.74 23.20
CA SER A 299 -5.84 -5.35 23.63
C SER A 299 -5.92 -4.69 25.00
N THR A 300 -4.91 -4.92 25.84
CA THR A 300 -4.77 -4.28 27.15
C THR A 300 -3.80 -3.10 27.13
N PHE A 301 -3.17 -2.82 25.98
CA PHE A 301 -2.25 -1.71 25.81
C PHE A 301 -2.80 -0.73 24.76
N PHE A 302 -2.63 0.57 24.99
CA PHE A 302 -3.21 1.60 24.15
C PHE A 302 -2.73 1.48 22.69
N CYS A 303 -3.66 1.25 21.76
CA CYS A 303 -3.37 1.09 20.32
C CYS A 303 -2.32 0.01 20.00
N ALA A 304 -2.20 -1.06 20.77
CA ALA A 304 -1.13 -2.04 20.59
C ALA A 304 -1.13 -2.66 19.19
N GLU A 305 -2.31 -2.94 18.63
CA GLU A 305 -2.44 -3.52 17.30
C GLU A 305 -2.39 -2.47 16.19
N THR A 306 -3.04 -1.32 16.39
CA THR A 306 -3.16 -0.25 15.39
C THR A 306 -1.83 0.48 15.18
N LEU A 307 -1.09 0.75 16.27
CA LEU A 307 0.18 1.47 16.23
C LEU A 307 1.40 0.55 16.39
N LYS A 308 1.23 -0.78 16.20
CA LYS A 308 2.29 -1.78 16.30
C LYS A 308 3.59 -1.38 15.61
N SER A 309 3.49 -0.87 14.37
CA SER A 309 4.68 -0.50 13.57
C SER A 309 5.38 0.75 14.11
N LEU A 310 4.60 1.70 14.65
CA LEU A 310 5.15 2.89 15.30
C LEU A 310 5.86 2.52 16.60
N TYR A 311 5.26 1.67 17.44
CA TYR A 311 5.91 1.19 18.66
C TYR A 311 7.19 0.40 18.38
N ASN A 312 7.15 -0.52 17.41
CA ASN A 312 8.34 -1.23 16.93
C ASN A 312 9.47 -0.26 16.53
N ASP A 313 9.15 0.78 15.76
CA ASP A 313 10.16 1.75 15.33
C ASP A 313 10.71 2.55 16.52
N ILE A 314 9.87 2.92 17.49
CA ILE A 314 10.30 3.64 18.72
C ILE A 314 11.22 2.75 19.56
N GLU A 315 10.84 1.51 19.85
CA GLU A 315 11.67 0.56 20.60
C GLU A 315 13.03 0.35 19.89
N SER A 316 13.00 0.17 18.56
CA SER A 316 14.21 -0.05 17.76
C SER A 316 15.15 1.15 17.72
N ILE A 317 14.63 2.38 17.69
CA ILE A 317 15.44 3.60 17.61
C ILE A 317 15.98 4.01 18.97
N LEU A 318 15.16 3.88 20.02
CA LEU A 318 15.52 4.31 21.37
C LEU A 318 16.20 3.20 22.19
N GLY A 319 16.16 1.95 21.75
CA GLY A 319 16.69 0.81 22.50
C GLY A 319 15.92 0.53 23.80
N ILE A 320 14.62 0.83 23.84
CA ILE A 320 13.76 0.66 25.01
C ILE A 320 12.70 -0.43 24.78
N GLN A 321 12.12 -0.95 25.85
CA GLN A 321 10.93 -1.80 25.80
C GLN A 321 9.72 -1.03 26.34
N LEU A 322 8.74 -0.78 25.48
CA LEU A 322 7.48 -0.09 25.82
C LEU A 322 6.45 -1.05 26.42
N GLY A 323 6.66 -2.37 26.29
CA GLY A 323 5.77 -3.40 26.83
C GLY A 323 4.48 -3.63 26.05
N TYR A 324 4.29 -2.94 24.91
CA TYR A 324 3.06 -3.04 24.11
C TYR A 324 2.80 -4.47 23.59
N LYS A 325 3.87 -5.25 23.32
CA LYS A 325 3.78 -6.67 22.91
C LYS A 325 3.03 -7.54 23.93
N ASN A 326 3.14 -7.24 25.22
CA ASN A 326 2.45 -8.00 26.28
C ASN A 326 0.93 -7.73 26.30
N GLY A 327 0.50 -6.59 25.75
CA GLY A 327 -0.91 -6.24 25.63
C GLY A 327 -1.52 -6.51 24.25
N MET A 328 -0.75 -7.09 23.33
CA MET A 328 -1.24 -7.46 22.01
C MET A 328 -2.07 -8.75 22.06
N VAL A 329 -3.03 -8.86 21.15
CA VAL A 329 -3.72 -10.13 20.89
C VAL A 329 -3.01 -10.89 19.76
N GLY A 330 -2.40 -10.16 18.82
CA GLY A 330 -1.68 -10.71 17.68
C GLY A 330 -2.58 -11.27 16.58
N ASN A 331 -1.95 -11.75 15.51
CA ASN A 331 -2.63 -12.48 14.44
C ASN A 331 -2.48 -13.98 14.68
N PHE A 332 -3.48 -14.76 14.29
CA PHE A 332 -3.47 -16.21 14.36
C PHE A 332 -4.07 -16.80 13.07
N PHE A 333 -3.77 -18.06 12.78
CA PHE A 333 -4.36 -18.74 11.64
C PHE A 333 -5.81 -19.11 11.92
N VAL A 334 -6.70 -18.79 10.99
CA VAL A 334 -8.11 -19.11 11.05
C VAL A 334 -8.38 -20.32 10.17
N PHE A 335 -9.13 -21.27 10.71
CA PHE A 335 -9.55 -22.47 10.01
C PHE A 335 -11.09 -22.52 9.99
N THR A 336 -11.66 -22.99 8.88
CA THR A 336 -13.10 -23.27 8.84
C THR A 336 -13.44 -24.47 9.72
N ASN A 337 -14.72 -24.67 10.01
CA ASN A 337 -15.21 -25.85 10.75
C ASN A 337 -14.84 -27.19 10.08
N LYS A 338 -14.48 -27.18 8.78
CA LYS A 338 -14.01 -28.35 8.03
C LYS A 338 -12.48 -28.46 7.97
N GLY A 339 -11.75 -27.64 8.74
CA GLY A 339 -10.28 -27.65 8.79
C GLY A 339 -9.60 -26.92 7.63
N HIS A 340 -10.34 -26.18 6.79
CA HIS A 340 -9.74 -25.42 5.68
C HIS A 340 -9.03 -24.18 6.22
N ASN A 341 -7.72 -24.06 5.96
CA ASN A 341 -6.90 -22.95 6.43
C ASN A 341 -7.17 -21.69 5.60
N LEU A 342 -7.77 -20.67 6.23
CA LEU A 342 -8.08 -19.37 5.63
C LEU A 342 -6.99 -18.30 5.85
N GLY A 343 -5.88 -18.69 6.46
CA GLY A 343 -4.72 -17.83 6.70
C GLY A 343 -4.85 -16.99 7.96
N ASN A 344 -3.97 -16.01 8.11
CA ASN A 344 -3.86 -15.16 9.31
C ASN A 344 -3.97 -13.67 8.99
N VAL A 345 -4.50 -13.34 7.82
CA VAL A 345 -4.70 -11.97 7.37
C VAL A 345 -6.14 -11.58 7.66
N PHE A 346 -6.30 -10.44 8.33
CA PHE A 346 -7.60 -9.84 8.62
C PHE A 346 -7.71 -8.51 7.89
N THR A 347 -8.89 -7.89 7.87
CA THR A 347 -9.02 -6.52 7.35
C THR A 347 -8.40 -5.52 8.32
N THR A 348 -8.21 -4.27 7.90
CA THR A 348 -7.76 -3.20 8.82
C THR A 348 -8.69 -3.02 10.03
N TYR A 349 -9.97 -3.38 9.89
CA TYR A 349 -10.95 -3.26 10.96
C TYR A 349 -10.62 -4.14 12.16
N TYR A 350 -9.90 -5.24 11.96
CA TYR A 350 -9.47 -6.13 13.04
C TYR A 350 -8.61 -5.40 14.08
N ASN A 351 -7.55 -4.72 13.65
CA ASN A 351 -6.65 -3.98 14.55
C ASN A 351 -7.40 -2.86 15.28
N PHE A 352 -8.22 -2.09 14.55
CA PHE A 352 -9.00 -0.99 15.13
C PHE A 352 -10.03 -1.49 16.13
N TYR A 353 -10.67 -2.60 15.77
CA TYR A 353 -11.62 -3.28 16.62
C TYR A 353 -10.91 -3.76 17.86
N ILE A 354 -9.80 -4.52 17.82
CA ILE A 354 -9.12 -5.02 19.02
C ILE A 354 -8.75 -3.94 20.02
N ASP A 355 -8.32 -2.78 19.54
CA ASP A 355 -7.88 -1.70 20.42
C ASP A 355 -9.07 -0.95 21.06
N PHE A 356 -10.08 -0.49 20.30
CA PHE A 356 -11.21 0.31 20.86
C PHE A 356 -12.62 -0.08 20.39
N GLY A 357 -12.75 -1.21 19.72
CA GLY A 357 -14.02 -1.83 19.40
C GLY A 357 -14.64 -1.11 18.22
N ILE A 358 -15.96 -1.03 18.22
CA ILE A 358 -16.71 -0.33 17.17
C ILE A 358 -16.30 1.15 17.08
N ILE A 359 -16.00 1.78 18.21
CA ILE A 359 -15.53 3.18 18.26
C ILE A 359 -14.16 3.30 17.57
N GLY A 360 -13.24 2.36 17.82
CA GLY A 360 -11.93 2.32 17.15
C GLY A 360 -12.06 2.21 15.64
N VAL A 361 -12.94 1.32 15.17
CA VAL A 361 -13.24 1.16 13.73
C VAL A 361 -13.67 2.50 13.13
N PHE A 362 -14.57 3.23 13.78
CA PHE A 362 -15.00 4.54 13.29
C PHE A 362 -13.85 5.55 13.27
N ILE A 363 -13.18 5.77 14.41
CA ILE A 363 -12.17 6.83 14.57
C ILE A 363 -11.01 6.64 13.59
N PHE A 364 -10.43 5.45 13.52
CA PHE A 364 -9.25 5.22 12.70
C PHE A 364 -9.58 5.17 11.21
N THR A 365 -10.74 4.62 10.84
CA THR A 365 -11.14 4.61 9.43
C THR A 365 -11.51 6.02 8.94
N PHE A 366 -12.17 6.83 9.78
CA PHE A 366 -12.37 8.26 9.54
C PHE A 366 -11.04 9.00 9.37
N PHE A 367 -10.07 8.75 10.26
CA PHE A 367 -8.75 9.36 10.18
C PHE A 367 -8.04 9.06 8.86
N ILE A 368 -8.05 7.80 8.40
CA ILE A 368 -7.47 7.42 7.11
C ILE A 368 -8.13 8.19 5.97
N GLY A 369 -9.47 8.21 5.91
CA GLY A 369 -10.21 8.94 4.88
C GLY A 369 -9.87 10.42 4.89
N TRP A 370 -9.85 11.04 6.07
CA TRP A 370 -9.57 12.45 6.25
C TRP A 370 -8.15 12.84 5.82
N ILE A 371 -7.11 12.15 6.32
CA ILE A 371 -5.73 12.51 5.99
C ILE A 371 -5.41 12.26 4.52
N SER A 372 -5.94 11.17 3.96
CA SER A 372 -5.67 10.75 2.59
C SER A 372 -6.33 11.68 1.58
N GLU A 373 -7.61 12.04 1.78
CA GLU A 373 -8.33 12.99 0.92
C GLU A 373 -7.76 14.39 1.04
N LYS A 374 -7.37 14.82 2.25
CA LYS A 374 -6.68 16.11 2.45
C LYS A 374 -5.36 16.15 1.67
N TYR A 375 -4.58 15.07 1.72
CA TYR A 375 -3.31 14.98 0.99
C TYR A 375 -3.54 14.94 -0.53
N PHE A 376 -4.46 14.11 -1.01
CA PHE A 376 -4.87 14.01 -2.42
C PHE A 376 -5.34 15.35 -2.98
N MET A 377 -6.21 16.06 -2.26
CA MET A 377 -6.66 17.38 -2.65
C MET A 377 -5.52 18.41 -2.61
N SER A 378 -4.53 18.26 -1.72
CA SER A 378 -3.37 19.17 -1.70
C SER A 378 -2.54 19.06 -2.98
N ILE A 379 -2.35 17.84 -3.50
CA ILE A 379 -1.56 17.57 -4.72
C ILE A 379 -2.35 17.86 -6.00
N LYS A 380 -3.68 17.68 -5.97
CA LYS A 380 -4.56 17.78 -7.14
C LYS A 380 -4.49 19.10 -7.90
N TYR A 381 -4.13 20.15 -7.18
CA TYR A 381 -4.07 21.52 -7.68
C TYR A 381 -2.63 22.05 -7.72
N ASN A 382 -1.65 21.14 -7.88
CA ASN A 382 -0.24 21.49 -8.00
C ASN A 382 0.22 21.39 -9.46
N GLN A 383 1.19 22.21 -9.85
CA GLN A 383 1.52 22.51 -11.26
C GLN A 383 2.61 21.63 -11.89
N SER A 384 3.26 20.73 -11.13
CA SER A 384 4.41 19.96 -11.62
C SER A 384 4.02 18.55 -12.05
N MET A 385 4.37 18.17 -13.29
CA MET A 385 4.22 16.81 -13.81
C MET A 385 4.88 15.76 -12.91
N VAL A 386 6.20 15.78 -12.71
CA VAL A 386 6.86 14.90 -11.72
C VAL A 386 6.90 15.61 -10.39
N ASN A 387 6.24 15.02 -9.39
CA ASN A 387 6.27 15.55 -8.04
C ASN A 387 6.52 14.43 -7.05
N TYR A 388 7.52 14.59 -6.17
CA TYR A 388 7.75 13.69 -5.05
C TYR A 388 6.46 13.47 -4.22
N LYS A 389 5.61 14.51 -4.09
CA LYS A 389 4.33 14.43 -3.40
C LYS A 389 3.36 13.44 -4.06
N LEU A 390 3.41 13.31 -5.38
CA LEU A 390 2.57 12.37 -6.10
C LEU A 390 3.01 10.93 -5.87
N VAL A 391 4.33 10.69 -5.82
CA VAL A 391 4.87 9.36 -5.47
C VAL A 391 4.51 8.98 -4.03
N ILE A 392 4.57 9.93 -3.09
CA ILE A 392 4.07 9.74 -1.71
C ILE A 392 2.58 9.39 -1.74
N TYR A 393 1.77 10.06 -2.57
CA TYR A 393 0.35 9.71 -2.69
C TYR A 393 0.13 8.33 -3.28
N ILE A 394 0.89 7.93 -4.30
CA ILE A 394 0.80 6.59 -4.89
C ILE A 394 1.14 5.51 -3.85
N TYR A 395 2.15 5.76 -3.01
CA TYR A 395 2.50 4.90 -1.87
C TYR A 395 1.37 4.80 -0.83
N MET A 396 0.81 5.94 -0.41
CA MET A 396 -0.35 5.99 0.47
C MET A 396 -1.56 5.30 -0.16
N GLY A 397 -1.81 5.54 -1.44
CA GLY A 397 -2.93 5.00 -2.22
C GLY A 397 -2.89 3.49 -2.32
N ALA A 398 -1.70 2.91 -2.55
CA ALA A 398 -1.53 1.45 -2.48
C ALA A 398 -1.84 0.92 -1.08
N SER A 399 -1.38 1.60 -0.03
CA SER A 399 -1.66 1.21 1.36
C SER A 399 -3.16 1.33 1.71
N ILE A 400 -3.88 2.32 1.16
CA ILE A 400 -5.33 2.46 1.28
C ILE A 400 -6.02 1.31 0.55
N ALA A 401 -5.59 0.99 -0.68
CA ALA A 401 -6.18 -0.07 -1.49
C ALA A 401 -6.07 -1.45 -0.85
N PHE A 402 -5.00 -1.70 -0.08
CA PHE A 402 -4.83 -2.93 0.68
C PHE A 402 -5.42 -2.87 2.11
N SER A 403 -6.30 -1.92 2.44
CA SER A 403 -6.94 -1.87 3.77
C SER A 403 -7.87 -3.07 4.03
N PHE A 404 -8.35 -3.74 2.98
CA PHE A 404 -9.03 -5.04 3.11
C PHE A 404 -8.05 -6.17 3.50
N PHE A 405 -6.75 -5.96 3.27
CA PHE A 405 -5.66 -6.93 3.43
C PHE A 405 -4.68 -6.43 4.50
N ALA A 406 -5.10 -6.47 5.78
CA ALA A 406 -4.44 -5.93 6.96
C ALA A 406 -4.46 -4.40 7.11
N SER A 407 -3.99 -3.90 8.25
CA SER A 407 -3.89 -2.46 8.54
C SER A 407 -2.69 -1.81 7.84
N ARG A 408 -2.64 -1.93 6.51
CA ARG A 408 -1.49 -1.51 5.70
C ARG A 408 -1.24 -0.01 5.80
N PHE A 409 -2.29 0.82 5.86
CA PHE A 409 -2.11 2.26 6.04
C PHE A 409 -1.32 2.59 7.32
N PHE A 410 -1.68 2.03 8.46
CA PHE A 410 -0.94 2.28 9.71
C PHE A 410 0.44 1.63 9.67
N GLN A 411 0.56 0.40 9.16
CA GLN A 411 1.85 -0.29 9.03
C GLN A 411 2.84 0.42 8.11
N ASN A 412 2.35 1.09 7.06
CA ASN A 412 3.18 1.68 6.02
C ASN A 412 3.38 3.18 6.18
N VAL A 413 2.31 3.91 6.52
CA VAL A 413 2.26 5.37 6.53
C VAL A 413 2.43 5.93 7.95
N ILE A 414 1.84 5.29 8.97
CA ILE A 414 1.91 5.75 10.37
C ILE A 414 3.01 5.00 11.12
N GLN A 415 4.26 5.27 10.72
CA GLN A 415 5.47 4.72 11.33
C GLN A 415 6.65 5.70 11.15
N LEU A 416 7.71 5.59 11.95
CA LEU A 416 8.86 6.49 11.84
C LEU A 416 9.63 6.25 10.53
N LYS A 417 9.68 5.01 10.05
CA LYS A 417 10.27 4.67 8.74
C LYS A 417 9.62 5.40 7.56
N MET A 418 8.39 5.93 7.70
CA MET A 418 7.78 6.78 6.67
C MET A 418 8.59 8.04 6.39
N ILE A 419 9.28 8.60 7.41
CA ILE A 419 10.16 9.76 7.24
C ILE A 419 11.32 9.41 6.31
N LEU A 420 11.97 8.26 6.53
CA LEU A 420 13.05 7.76 5.67
C LEU A 420 12.56 7.53 4.23
N LYS A 421 11.36 6.96 4.08
CA LYS A 421 10.73 6.77 2.76
C LYS A 421 10.52 8.11 2.05
N VAL A 422 9.97 9.12 2.74
CA VAL A 422 9.78 10.47 2.18
C VAL A 422 11.13 11.10 1.78
N LEU A 423 12.16 10.96 2.60
CA LEU A 423 13.51 11.44 2.29
C LEU A 423 14.06 10.77 1.02
N TRP A 424 13.93 9.45 0.88
CA TRP A 424 14.35 8.75 -0.33
C TRP A 424 13.60 9.22 -1.58
N ILE A 425 12.28 9.41 -1.51
CA ILE A 425 11.50 9.95 -2.63
C ILE A 425 12.02 11.35 -3.01
N MET A 426 12.30 12.21 -2.02
CA MET A 426 12.83 13.56 -2.25
C MET A 426 14.22 13.53 -2.90
N ILE A 427 15.11 12.66 -2.43
CA ILE A 427 16.47 12.48 -2.97
C ILE A 427 16.39 11.99 -4.42
N MET A 428 15.61 10.93 -4.69
CA MET A 428 15.42 10.40 -6.04
C MET A 428 14.83 11.45 -6.97
N TYR A 429 13.84 12.21 -6.52
CA TYR A 429 13.24 13.31 -7.27
C TYR A 429 14.27 14.37 -7.66
N LEU A 430 15.03 14.89 -6.69
CA LEU A 430 16.08 15.89 -6.94
C LEU A 430 17.19 15.37 -7.87
N TYR A 431 17.53 14.10 -7.73
CA TYR A 431 18.56 13.46 -8.55
C TYR A 431 18.10 13.27 -10.00
N LEU A 432 17.02 12.52 -10.22
CA LEU A 432 16.50 12.13 -11.55
C LEU A 432 15.97 13.31 -12.37
N VAL A 433 15.26 14.23 -11.72
CA VAL A 433 14.48 15.26 -12.43
C VAL A 433 15.33 16.50 -12.67
N GLU A 434 15.35 16.95 -13.91
CA GLU A 434 16.02 18.17 -14.35
C GLU A 434 15.26 19.41 -13.87
N ASP A 435 16.01 20.44 -13.45
CA ASP A 435 15.49 21.70 -12.88
C ASP A 435 14.52 21.51 -11.68
N SER A 436 14.64 20.39 -10.98
CA SER A 436 13.83 20.08 -9.81
C SER A 436 14.23 20.91 -8.59
N TYR A 437 13.23 21.23 -7.76
CA TYR A 437 13.43 21.92 -6.50
C TYR A 437 12.41 21.47 -5.46
N ILE A 438 12.78 21.63 -4.19
CA ILE A 438 11.87 21.37 -3.07
C ILE A 438 11.61 22.68 -2.33
N ARG A 439 10.35 23.05 -2.22
CA ARG A 439 9.90 24.17 -1.39
C ARG A 439 9.32 23.64 -0.10
N VAL A 440 9.96 23.98 1.02
CA VAL A 440 9.47 23.69 2.37
C VAL A 440 8.93 24.99 2.97
N ASN A 441 7.65 25.00 3.33
CA ASN A 441 7.06 26.06 4.14
C ASN A 441 7.26 25.68 5.61
N LEU A 442 8.18 26.36 6.29
CA LEU A 442 8.29 26.31 7.74
C LEU A 442 7.42 27.44 8.27
N GLY A 443 6.36 27.13 9.02
CA GLY A 443 5.31 28.08 9.42
C GLY A 443 5.82 29.49 9.75
N GLY A 444 5.15 30.52 9.21
CA GLY A 444 5.66 31.89 9.12
C GLY A 444 6.16 32.22 7.72
N LYS A 445 6.33 33.49 7.36
CA LYS A 445 6.66 33.97 6.00
C LYS A 445 7.97 33.40 5.38
N ARG A 446 8.69 32.50 6.06
CA ARG A 446 9.97 31.92 5.60
C ARG A 446 9.74 30.68 4.74
N LYS A 447 10.15 30.79 3.47
CA LYS A 447 10.20 29.68 2.51
C LYS A 447 11.63 29.22 2.39
N LEU A 448 11.89 27.94 2.66
CA LEU A 448 13.16 27.30 2.31
C LEU A 448 13.00 26.66 0.94
N ILE A 449 13.86 27.06 0.00
CA ILE A 449 13.87 26.57 -1.37
C ILE A 449 15.20 25.85 -1.57
N PHE A 450 15.13 24.53 -1.72
CA PHE A 450 16.27 23.71 -2.12
C PHE A 450 16.28 23.63 -3.64
N HIS A 451 17.20 24.35 -4.27
CA HIS A 451 17.45 24.24 -5.70
C HIS A 451 18.56 23.23 -5.96
N LYS A 452 18.41 22.49 -7.05
CA LYS A 452 19.54 21.82 -7.69
C LYS A 452 20.45 22.92 -8.25
N VAL A 453 21.61 23.12 -7.63
CA VAL A 453 22.59 24.10 -8.10
C VAL A 453 22.96 23.71 -9.54
N ARG A 454 22.66 24.58 -10.51
CA ARG A 454 23.23 24.48 -11.85
C ARG A 454 24.74 24.68 -11.67
N ARG A 455 25.52 23.64 -11.91
CA ARG A 455 26.92 23.84 -12.27
C ARG A 455 26.90 24.36 -13.69
N GLU A 456 27.32 25.61 -13.86
CA GLU A 456 27.63 26.22 -15.15
C GLU A 456 28.73 25.44 -15.87
#